data_AF-A0A1F9QIJ0-F1
#
_entry.id   AF-A0A1F9QIJ0-F1
#
_cell.length_a   1.000
_cell.length_b   1.000
_cell.length_c   1.000
_cell.angle_alpha   90.00
_cell.angle_beta   90.00
_cell.angle_gamma   90.00
#
_symmetry.space_group_name_H-M   'P 1'
#
loop_
_entity.id
_entity.type
_entity.pdbx_description
1 polymer ?
#
loop_
_entity_poly.entity_id
_entity_poly.type
_entity_poly.pdbx_seq_one_letter_code
_entity_poly.pdbx_strand_id
1 'polypeptide(L)'
;MPIKVWTRIAVIRLSRIALFRFFFTFYYRAAWLVFRRLASFLFPDIVSIKVHRGYASGDWEPGISDIDVVMEIGELPPDQAAGFLLEWNRFYRAFRLFFPVMGEPIIVTEREQEIYYAWGDIRAFPALPPEGPPSALAEARTNLALWTECLHAHTRLCKIAVAKTPVPGPLAVRELRKSVLDIARHSLSAPARPPFQGVKSRRETEARLKDFKDFPAAELSELLGRGKAAWTDDREVKRLAQLACAHATNILERDAMRFFHLFEGLTGPSPATTRFAAPPREDEAAANMLVLFKKRFGDFFDSAVLDNIFSSVVVFKYIPGAASDLACGISILDCMAEWNSAMHGPVFLLGPRSRQLMGLGAFEDDPLKMGFPEALELNAESAVCLQSGAREPFSAHRRTIFGAGESARLAPRPELLEALYRESLGHFLRTWRGLLPAGAGGPVYAVSRAVSLWLYFVKGIARPCFPLQPLIKTFKRERGQADAHGLFETSLLKGLQPGDAEFISAINAETLRAAAAGAAEQAFLY
;
A
#
# COMPACT_ATOMS: atom_id res chain seq x y z
N MET A 1 -25.59 -4.46 -8.53
CA MET A 1 -24.53 -3.41 -8.56
C MET A 1 -24.98 -2.25 -7.68
N PRO A 2 -24.15 -1.73 -6.74
CA PRO A 2 -24.57 -0.70 -5.78
C PRO A 2 -24.96 0.62 -6.46
N ILE A 3 -25.94 1.36 -5.90
CA ILE A 3 -26.38 2.69 -6.40
C ILE A 3 -25.21 3.65 -6.60
N LYS A 4 -24.24 3.65 -5.67
CA LYS A 4 -23.02 4.47 -5.73
C LYS A 4 -22.24 4.27 -7.04
N VAL A 5 -22.19 3.03 -7.55
CA VAL A 5 -21.48 2.70 -8.79
C VAL A 5 -22.22 3.25 -10.00
N TRP A 6 -23.54 3.13 -10.03
CA TRP A 6 -24.38 3.69 -11.10
C TRP A 6 -24.28 5.21 -11.17
N THR A 7 -24.41 5.90 -10.03
CA THR A 7 -24.26 7.35 -9.96
C THR A 7 -22.89 7.78 -10.48
N ARG A 8 -21.83 7.08 -10.08
CA ARG A 8 -20.46 7.35 -10.55
C ARG A 8 -20.36 7.23 -12.07
N ILE A 9 -20.87 6.15 -12.66
CA ILE A 9 -20.87 5.93 -14.11
C ILE A 9 -21.69 7.01 -14.83
N ALA A 10 -22.85 7.37 -14.30
CA ALA A 10 -23.69 8.43 -14.87
C ALA A 10 -22.95 9.78 -14.88
N VAL A 11 -22.31 10.17 -13.78
CA VAL A 11 -21.51 11.39 -13.69
C VAL A 11 -20.35 11.36 -14.70
N ILE A 12 -19.65 10.23 -14.84
CA ILE A 12 -18.57 10.03 -15.84
C ILE A 12 -19.08 10.25 -17.27
N ARG A 13 -20.26 9.71 -17.60
CA ARG A 13 -20.84 9.82 -18.93
C ARG A 13 -21.31 11.24 -19.20
N LEU A 14 -22.04 11.83 -18.26
CA LEU A 14 -22.60 13.17 -18.37
C LEU A 14 -21.51 14.25 -18.39
N SER A 15 -20.40 14.07 -17.67
CA SER A 15 -19.30 15.04 -17.64
C SER A 15 -18.59 15.24 -18.99
N ARG A 16 -18.88 14.40 -19.99
CA ARG A 16 -18.45 14.61 -21.39
C ARG A 16 -19.23 15.72 -22.09
N ILE A 17 -20.42 16.05 -21.60
CA ILE A 17 -21.25 17.14 -22.11
C ILE A 17 -20.90 18.42 -21.32
N ALA A 18 -20.58 19.50 -22.04
CA ALA A 18 -20.06 20.74 -21.46
C ALA A 18 -20.97 21.31 -20.35
N LEU A 19 -22.29 21.29 -20.54
CA LEU A 19 -23.27 21.76 -19.57
C LEU A 19 -23.20 21.00 -18.24
N PHE A 20 -23.24 19.66 -18.29
CA PHE A 20 -23.14 18.83 -17.09
C PHE A 20 -21.76 18.94 -16.44
N ARG A 21 -20.69 19.05 -17.23
CA ARG A 21 -19.34 19.30 -16.72
C ARG A 21 -19.29 20.60 -15.91
N PHE A 22 -19.93 21.66 -16.39
CA PHE A 22 -20.06 22.93 -15.66
C PHE A 22 -20.77 22.73 -14.32
N PHE A 23 -21.93 22.07 -14.31
CA PHE A 23 -22.67 21.81 -13.07
C PHE A 23 -21.91 20.95 -12.07
N PHE A 24 -21.25 19.88 -12.51
CA PHE A 24 -20.43 19.08 -11.60
C PHE A 24 -19.23 19.87 -11.08
N THR A 25 -18.65 20.74 -11.90
CA THR A 25 -17.57 21.62 -11.43
C THR A 25 -18.03 22.57 -10.35
N PHE A 26 -19.21 23.17 -10.53
CA PHE A 26 -19.83 23.98 -9.50
C PHE A 26 -20.08 23.16 -8.22
N TYR A 27 -20.61 21.95 -8.35
CA TYR A 27 -20.86 21.05 -7.23
C TYR A 27 -19.57 20.71 -6.44
N TYR A 28 -18.48 20.37 -7.11
CA TYR A 28 -17.19 20.10 -6.46
C TYR A 28 -16.64 21.35 -5.74
N ARG A 29 -16.76 22.53 -6.35
CA ARG A 29 -16.36 23.79 -5.71
C ARG A 29 -17.22 24.09 -4.48
N ALA A 30 -18.53 23.88 -4.57
CA ALA A 30 -19.44 24.04 -3.45
C ALA A 30 -19.10 23.05 -2.32
N ALA A 31 -18.88 21.77 -2.63
CA ALA A 31 -18.47 20.75 -1.67
C ALA A 31 -17.21 21.18 -0.91
N TRP A 32 -16.17 21.63 -1.61
CA TRP A 32 -14.93 22.12 -1.01
C TRP A 32 -15.16 23.35 -0.12
N LEU A 33 -15.86 24.37 -0.62
CA LEU A 33 -16.09 25.61 0.12
C LEU A 33 -16.92 25.39 1.39
N VAL A 34 -17.96 24.57 1.29
CA VAL A 34 -18.82 24.21 2.43
C VAL A 34 -18.05 23.35 3.43
N PHE A 35 -17.31 22.34 2.96
CA PHE A 35 -16.46 21.50 3.80
C PHE A 35 -15.48 22.34 4.61
N ARG A 36 -14.70 23.19 3.93
CA ARG A 36 -13.68 24.04 4.57
C ARG A 36 -14.30 24.95 5.64
N ARG A 37 -15.42 25.62 5.33
CA ARG A 37 -16.08 26.52 6.27
C ARG A 37 -16.66 25.79 7.48
N LEU A 38 -17.37 24.69 7.26
CA LEU A 38 -17.99 23.92 8.33
C LEU A 38 -16.96 23.23 9.22
N ALA A 39 -15.92 22.63 8.64
CA ALA A 39 -14.85 21.99 9.39
C ALA A 39 -14.14 23.01 10.29
N SER A 40 -13.70 24.15 9.75
CA SER A 40 -13.06 25.20 10.56
C SER A 40 -13.98 25.83 11.60
N PHE A 41 -15.29 25.89 11.35
CA PHE A 41 -16.25 26.44 12.31
C PHE A 41 -16.56 25.48 13.47
N LEU A 42 -16.73 24.19 13.17
CA LEU A 42 -17.12 23.18 14.15
C LEU A 42 -15.96 22.62 14.97
N PHE A 43 -14.74 22.71 14.45
CA PHE A 43 -13.54 22.13 15.06
C PHE A 43 -12.46 23.20 15.23
N PRO A 44 -12.45 23.93 16.37
CA PRO A 44 -11.51 25.02 16.60
C PRO A 44 -10.05 24.56 16.67
N ASP A 45 -9.80 23.28 16.94
CA ASP A 45 -8.46 22.69 16.95
C ASP A 45 -7.83 22.58 15.55
N ILE A 46 -8.61 22.78 14.47
CA ILE A 46 -8.10 22.77 13.10
C ILE A 46 -7.41 24.11 12.80
N VAL A 47 -6.10 24.06 12.65
CA VAL A 47 -5.23 25.20 12.31
C VAL A 47 -5.31 25.52 10.82
N SER A 48 -5.23 24.50 9.96
CA SER A 48 -5.24 24.71 8.51
C SER A 48 -5.92 23.56 7.75
N ILE A 49 -6.54 23.87 6.60
CA ILE A 49 -7.13 22.89 5.68
C ILE A 49 -6.64 23.18 4.27
N LYS A 50 -5.91 22.22 3.69
CA LYS A 50 -5.31 22.32 2.36
C LYS A 50 -5.87 21.21 1.46
N VAL A 51 -6.08 21.51 0.18
CA VAL A 51 -6.43 20.47 -0.79
C VAL A 51 -5.17 19.73 -1.22
N HIS A 52 -5.28 18.41 -1.40
CA HIS A 52 -4.20 17.53 -1.78
C HIS A 52 -4.43 16.91 -3.18
N ARG A 53 -3.34 16.51 -3.84
CA ARG A 53 -3.33 15.70 -5.09
C ARG A 53 -4.13 16.30 -6.26
N GLY A 54 -4.91 15.46 -6.94
CA GLY A 54 -5.47 15.69 -8.28
C GLY A 54 -6.29 16.96 -8.38
N TYR A 55 -7.03 17.29 -7.31
CA TYR A 55 -7.81 18.52 -7.25
C TYR A 55 -6.93 19.77 -7.20
N ALA A 56 -5.84 19.75 -6.44
CA ALA A 56 -4.87 20.85 -6.37
C ALA A 56 -4.12 21.04 -7.71
N SER A 57 -3.81 19.96 -8.43
CA SER A 57 -3.10 20.02 -9.72
C SER A 57 -3.97 20.42 -10.92
N GLY A 58 -5.30 20.52 -10.77
CA GLY A 58 -6.22 20.80 -11.88
C GLY A 58 -6.53 19.61 -12.80
N ASP A 59 -5.82 18.49 -12.67
CA ASP A 59 -6.04 17.22 -13.38
C ASP A 59 -7.24 16.41 -12.86
N TRP A 60 -8.17 17.04 -12.14
CA TRP A 60 -9.33 16.36 -11.57
C TRP A 60 -10.50 16.27 -12.57
N GLU A 61 -11.31 15.23 -12.40
CA GLU A 61 -12.46 14.96 -13.27
C GLU A 61 -13.70 14.59 -12.43
N PRO A 62 -14.88 15.16 -12.75
CA PRO A 62 -16.13 14.86 -12.07
C PRO A 62 -16.54 13.38 -12.08
N GLY A 63 -16.94 12.87 -10.91
CA GLY A 63 -17.37 11.49 -10.73
C GLY A 63 -16.19 10.53 -10.58
N ILE A 64 -14.96 11.05 -10.52
CA ILE A 64 -13.81 10.18 -10.58
C ILE A 64 -12.65 10.58 -9.71
N SER A 65 -12.40 11.88 -9.60
CA SER A 65 -11.53 12.40 -8.58
C SER A 65 -12.36 12.66 -7.32
N ASP A 66 -11.80 12.30 -6.18
CA ASP A 66 -12.29 12.76 -4.90
C ASP A 66 -11.54 14.05 -4.52
N ILE A 67 -12.07 14.78 -3.54
CA ILE A 67 -11.41 15.92 -2.92
C ILE A 67 -10.66 15.40 -1.70
N ASP A 68 -9.38 15.08 -1.89
CA ASP A 68 -8.48 14.70 -0.81
C ASP A 68 -8.00 15.95 -0.08
N VAL A 69 -8.00 15.94 1.25
CA VAL A 69 -7.64 17.09 2.07
C VAL A 69 -6.56 16.73 3.09
N VAL A 70 -5.68 17.68 3.38
CA VAL A 70 -4.76 17.64 4.52
C VAL A 70 -5.24 18.69 5.51
N MET A 71 -5.55 18.24 6.72
CA MET A 71 -5.96 19.07 7.85
C MET A 71 -4.86 19.03 8.90
N GLU A 72 -4.45 20.21 9.28
CA GLU A 72 -3.49 20.45 10.34
C GLU A 72 -4.26 20.79 11.60
N ILE A 73 -4.02 20.04 12.67
CA ILE A 73 -4.61 20.27 13.99
C ILE A 73 -3.53 20.72 14.97
N GLY A 74 -3.94 21.42 16.04
CA GLY A 74 -3.07 21.71 17.16
C GLY A 74 -2.57 20.43 17.85
N GLU A 75 -1.52 20.56 18.65
CA GLU A 75 -1.04 19.47 19.51
C GLU A 75 -2.07 19.19 20.62
N LEU A 76 -2.67 18.02 20.57
CA LEU A 76 -3.69 17.58 21.52
C LEU A 76 -3.13 16.47 22.44
N PRO A 77 -3.42 16.52 23.76
CA PRO A 77 -3.23 15.36 24.64
C PRO A 77 -3.93 14.10 24.11
N PRO A 78 -3.45 12.87 24.41
CA PRO A 78 -3.99 11.63 23.83
C PRO A 78 -5.49 11.41 24.02
N ASP A 79 -6.03 11.75 25.18
CA ASP A 79 -7.45 11.69 25.53
C ASP A 79 -8.27 12.69 24.70
N GLN A 80 -7.78 13.92 24.54
CA GLN A 80 -8.41 14.96 23.72
C GLN A 80 -8.35 14.63 22.23
N ALA A 81 -7.23 14.09 21.74
CA ALA A 81 -7.08 13.63 20.37
C ALA A 81 -8.09 12.50 20.05
N ALA A 82 -8.30 11.56 20.98
CA ALA A 82 -9.31 10.52 20.83
C ALA A 82 -10.73 11.10 20.76
N GLY A 83 -11.06 12.04 21.64
CA GLY A 83 -12.34 12.76 21.63
C GLY A 83 -12.60 13.48 20.30
N PHE A 84 -11.62 14.27 19.85
CA PHE A 84 -11.64 14.94 18.55
C PHE A 84 -11.92 13.98 17.40
N LEU A 85 -11.25 12.82 17.37
CA LEU A 85 -11.41 11.83 16.30
C LEU A 85 -12.80 11.21 16.26
N LEU A 86 -13.43 10.98 17.41
CA LEU A 86 -14.78 10.44 17.48
C LEU A 86 -15.80 11.44 16.93
N GLU A 87 -15.68 12.70 17.32
CA GLU A 87 -16.55 13.78 16.83
C GLU A 87 -16.33 14.06 15.35
N TRP A 88 -15.06 14.14 14.93
CA TRP A 88 -14.68 14.27 13.53
C TRP A 88 -15.28 13.17 12.67
N ASN A 89 -15.15 11.89 13.08
CA ASN A 89 -15.66 10.77 12.30
C ASN A 89 -17.18 10.80 12.16
N ARG A 90 -17.92 11.25 13.18
CA ARG A 90 -19.37 11.43 13.11
C ARG A 90 -19.73 12.53 12.11
N PHE A 91 -19.08 13.68 12.22
CA PHE A 91 -19.25 14.80 11.30
C PHE A 91 -18.93 14.39 9.86
N TYR A 92 -17.75 13.80 9.63
CA TYR A 92 -17.27 13.45 8.31
C TYR A 92 -18.13 12.40 7.63
N ARG A 93 -18.62 11.40 8.39
CA ARG A 93 -19.58 10.41 7.89
C ARG A 93 -20.87 11.06 7.44
N ALA A 94 -21.44 11.96 8.24
CA ALA A 94 -22.65 12.70 7.88
C ALA A 94 -22.42 13.61 6.66
N PHE A 95 -21.28 14.30 6.61
CA PHE A 95 -20.90 15.18 5.50
C PHE A 95 -20.83 14.42 4.17
N ARG A 96 -20.21 13.23 4.16
CA ARG A 96 -20.08 12.38 2.96
C ARG A 96 -21.41 11.83 2.44
N LEU A 97 -22.49 11.88 3.22
CA LEU A 97 -23.83 11.55 2.71
C LEU A 97 -24.31 12.59 1.68
N PHE A 98 -23.99 13.86 1.91
CA PHE A 98 -24.35 14.98 1.02
C PHE A 98 -23.28 15.27 -0.03
N PHE A 99 -22.01 15.09 0.35
CA PHE A 99 -20.84 15.32 -0.50
C PHE A 99 -19.99 14.05 -0.62
N PRO A 100 -20.47 13.02 -1.32
CA PRO A 100 -19.73 11.76 -1.51
C PRO A 100 -18.42 11.91 -2.29
N VAL A 101 -18.19 13.09 -2.89
CA VAL A 101 -16.95 13.46 -3.59
C VAL A 101 -15.81 13.82 -2.65
N MET A 102 -16.05 13.96 -1.33
CA MET A 102 -14.96 14.11 -0.38
C MET A 102 -14.23 12.79 -0.18
N GLY A 103 -12.90 12.84 -0.32
CA GLY A 103 -11.98 11.71 -0.29
C GLY A 103 -11.68 11.23 1.12
N GLU A 104 -10.44 10.83 1.36
CA GLU A 104 -9.96 10.49 2.71
C GLU A 104 -9.17 11.68 3.28
N PRO A 105 -9.54 12.21 4.45
CA PRO A 105 -8.81 13.30 5.05
C PRO A 105 -7.53 12.78 5.72
N ILE A 106 -6.44 13.50 5.49
CA ILE A 106 -5.20 13.37 6.24
C ILE A 106 -5.29 14.35 7.41
N ILE A 107 -5.15 13.86 8.65
CA ILE A 107 -5.23 14.68 9.87
C ILE A 107 -3.90 14.55 10.60
N VAL A 108 -3.19 15.67 10.71
CA VAL A 108 -1.82 15.71 11.21
C VAL A 108 -1.59 16.91 12.11
N THR A 109 -0.62 16.81 13.02
CA THR A 109 -0.03 17.99 13.67
C THR A 109 1.10 18.55 12.81
N GLU A 110 1.57 19.77 13.12
CA GLU A 110 2.74 20.37 12.47
C GLU A 110 3.97 19.46 12.56
N ARG A 111 4.26 18.94 13.76
CA ARG A 111 5.40 18.04 14.01
C ARG A 111 5.33 16.74 13.21
N GLU A 112 4.15 16.14 13.11
CA GLU A 112 3.95 14.92 12.32
C GLU A 112 4.19 15.20 10.82
N GLN A 113 3.75 16.37 10.37
CA GLN A 113 3.92 16.82 8.98
C GLN A 113 5.39 17.12 8.64
N GLU A 114 6.15 17.70 9.58
CA GLU A 114 7.60 17.89 9.47
C GLU A 114 8.35 16.57 9.34
N ILE A 115 8.04 15.59 10.19
CA ILE A 115 8.64 14.25 10.11
C ILE A 115 8.34 13.60 8.76
N TYR A 116 7.09 13.72 8.29
CA TYR A 116 6.73 13.21 6.97
C TYR A 116 7.50 13.91 5.85
N TYR A 117 7.74 15.22 5.92
CA TYR A 117 8.52 15.91 4.89
C TYR A 117 10.01 15.56 4.94
N ALA A 118 10.55 15.32 6.13
CA ALA A 118 11.95 14.92 6.30
C ALA A 118 12.21 13.46 5.87
N TRP A 119 11.27 12.55 6.14
CA TRP A 119 11.50 11.11 6.02
C TRP A 119 10.53 10.36 5.13
N GLY A 120 9.44 10.96 4.70
CA GLY A 120 8.43 10.31 3.87
C GLY A 120 8.94 9.93 2.48
N ASP A 121 8.07 9.24 1.76
CA ASP A 121 8.34 8.76 0.41
C ASP A 121 8.47 9.86 -0.66
N ILE A 122 8.43 9.44 -1.94
CA ILE A 122 8.53 10.33 -3.09
C ILE A 122 7.49 11.46 -3.14
N ARG A 123 6.43 11.39 -2.33
CA ARG A 123 5.40 12.42 -2.24
C ARG A 123 5.78 13.53 -1.23
N ALA A 124 6.79 13.30 -0.38
CA ALA A 124 7.39 14.30 0.49
C ALA A 124 8.50 15.14 -0.20
N PHE A 125 9.21 14.58 -1.18
CA PHE A 125 10.38 15.21 -1.82
C PHE A 125 10.22 16.64 -2.39
N PRO A 126 9.04 17.08 -2.88
CA PRO A 126 8.89 18.46 -3.32
C PRO A 126 9.10 19.52 -2.21
N ALA A 127 9.15 19.11 -0.94
CA ALA A 127 9.25 20.00 0.21
C ALA A 127 10.69 20.44 0.53
N LEU A 128 11.72 19.66 0.17
CA LEU A 128 13.13 19.97 0.51
C LEU A 128 14.06 19.44 -0.61
N PRO A 129 14.63 20.31 -1.47
CA PRO A 129 15.68 19.88 -2.37
C PRO A 129 16.95 19.59 -1.56
N PRO A 130 17.57 18.40 -1.67
CA PRO A 130 18.82 18.13 -0.97
C PRO A 130 19.93 19.01 -1.53
N GLU A 131 20.78 19.55 -0.65
CA GLU A 131 22.03 20.22 -1.02
C GLU A 131 23.14 19.17 -1.17
N GLY A 132 23.60 18.93 -2.40
CA GLY A 132 24.72 18.02 -2.68
C GLY A 132 24.35 16.71 -3.39
N PRO A 133 25.35 15.85 -3.69
CA PRO A 133 25.09 14.54 -4.29
C PRO A 133 24.38 13.63 -3.28
N PRO A 134 23.38 12.84 -3.71
CA PRO A 134 22.67 11.93 -2.82
C PRO A 134 23.62 10.87 -2.24
N SER A 135 23.47 10.58 -0.95
CA SER A 135 24.11 9.42 -0.35
C SER A 135 23.58 8.12 -0.97
N ALA A 136 24.36 7.02 -0.90
CA ALA A 136 23.91 5.71 -1.38
C ALA A 136 22.59 5.26 -0.72
N LEU A 137 22.41 5.60 0.56
CA LEU A 137 21.17 5.35 1.29
C LEU A 137 20.00 6.16 0.72
N ALA A 138 20.18 7.45 0.45
CA ALA A 138 19.13 8.29 -0.14
C ALA A 138 18.73 7.80 -1.54
N GLU A 139 19.69 7.35 -2.35
CA GLU A 139 19.43 6.76 -3.67
C GLU A 139 18.68 5.43 -3.55
N ALA A 140 19.10 4.52 -2.66
CA ALA A 140 18.43 3.25 -2.43
C ALA A 140 16.97 3.43 -1.97
N ARG A 141 16.72 4.34 -1.03
CA ARG A 141 15.37 4.67 -0.54
C ARG A 141 14.48 5.25 -1.62
N THR A 142 14.99 6.24 -2.36
CA THR A 142 14.23 6.87 -3.43
C THR A 142 13.79 5.85 -4.47
N ASN A 143 14.69 4.96 -4.88
CA ASN A 143 14.38 3.90 -5.84
C ASN A 143 13.39 2.87 -5.26
N LEU A 144 13.51 2.52 -3.97
CA LEU A 144 12.54 1.67 -3.28
C LEU A 144 11.14 2.30 -3.30
N ALA A 145 11.02 3.58 -2.94
CA ALA A 145 9.75 4.30 -2.92
C ALA A 145 9.10 4.40 -4.33
N LEU A 146 9.90 4.62 -5.38
CA LEU A 146 9.40 4.61 -6.77
C LEU A 146 8.90 3.22 -7.18
N TRP A 147 9.68 2.18 -6.87
CA TRP A 147 9.29 0.80 -7.12
C TRP A 147 8.00 0.43 -6.38
N THR A 148 7.83 0.94 -5.16
CA THR A 148 6.63 0.77 -4.33
C THR A 148 5.40 1.40 -4.96
N GLU A 149 5.52 2.60 -5.51
CA GLU A 149 4.41 3.24 -6.20
C GLU A 149 4.05 2.53 -7.52
N CYS A 150 5.04 1.95 -8.21
CA CYS A 150 4.80 1.00 -9.31
C CYS A 150 4.02 -0.23 -8.80
N LEU A 151 4.41 -0.81 -7.66
CA LEU A 151 3.75 -1.96 -7.05
C LEU A 151 2.29 -1.63 -6.71
N HIS A 152 2.03 -0.50 -6.05
CA HIS A 152 0.67 -0.03 -5.77
C HIS A 152 -0.17 0.12 -7.04
N ALA A 153 0.40 0.61 -8.14
CA ALA A 153 -0.30 0.71 -9.42
C ALA A 153 -0.56 -0.68 -10.04
N HIS A 154 0.42 -1.58 -9.99
CA HIS A 154 0.26 -2.97 -10.40
C HIS A 154 -0.87 -3.67 -9.63
N THR A 155 -0.96 -3.48 -8.31
CA THR A 155 -2.04 -4.08 -7.51
C THR A 155 -3.44 -3.65 -7.95
N ARG A 156 -3.60 -2.40 -8.39
CA ARG A 156 -4.87 -1.92 -8.96
C ARG A 156 -5.21 -2.60 -10.28
N LEU A 157 -4.21 -2.90 -11.11
CA LEU A 157 -4.41 -3.66 -12.34
C LEU A 157 -4.83 -5.10 -12.06
N CYS A 158 -4.17 -5.77 -11.11
CA CYS A 158 -4.51 -7.14 -10.75
C CYS A 158 -5.94 -7.28 -10.23
N LYS A 159 -6.45 -6.27 -9.52
CA LYS A 159 -7.87 -6.19 -9.12
C LYS A 159 -8.84 -6.11 -10.29
N ILE A 160 -8.39 -5.81 -11.51
CA ILE A 160 -9.22 -5.88 -12.72
C ILE A 160 -8.97 -7.21 -13.43
N ALA A 161 -7.71 -7.67 -13.47
CA ALA A 161 -7.30 -8.84 -14.24
C ALA A 161 -7.68 -10.19 -13.62
N VAL A 162 -7.72 -10.29 -12.28
CA VAL A 162 -7.87 -11.55 -11.51
C VAL A 162 -9.12 -11.54 -10.60
N ALA A 163 -9.83 -10.40 -10.50
CA ALA A 163 -10.87 -10.26 -9.48
C ALA A 163 -12.18 -10.96 -9.82
N LYS A 164 -12.77 -11.57 -8.78
CA LYS A 164 -14.17 -12.01 -8.73
C LYS A 164 -15.19 -10.88 -8.83
N THR A 165 -14.84 -9.66 -8.39
CA THR A 165 -15.79 -8.56 -8.39
C THR A 165 -15.74 -7.84 -9.74
N PRO A 166 -16.76 -7.95 -10.60
CA PRO A 166 -16.76 -7.25 -11.88
C PRO A 166 -16.69 -5.75 -11.65
N VAL A 167 -15.62 -5.12 -12.13
CA VAL A 167 -15.50 -3.67 -12.22
C VAL A 167 -16.19 -3.27 -13.53
N PRO A 168 -17.21 -2.39 -13.50
CA PRO A 168 -17.91 -1.99 -14.73
C PRO A 168 -16.95 -1.39 -15.76
N GLY A 169 -17.13 -1.70 -17.05
CA GLY A 169 -16.26 -1.29 -18.15
C GLY A 169 -15.72 0.15 -18.07
N PRO A 170 -16.55 1.20 -17.91
CA PRO A 170 -16.07 2.57 -17.82
C PRO A 170 -15.11 2.84 -16.64
N LEU A 171 -15.33 2.19 -15.50
CA LEU A 171 -14.45 2.30 -14.33
C LEU A 171 -13.18 1.47 -14.55
N ALA A 172 -13.32 0.27 -15.11
CA ALA A 172 -12.20 -0.63 -15.39
C ALA A 172 -11.22 -0.04 -16.43
N VAL A 173 -11.71 0.52 -17.54
CA VAL A 173 -10.88 1.20 -18.56
C VAL A 173 -10.09 2.35 -17.96
N ARG A 174 -10.71 3.11 -17.07
CA ARG A 174 -10.02 4.23 -16.43
C ARG A 174 -8.98 3.76 -15.42
N GLU A 175 -9.31 2.82 -14.54
CA GLU A 175 -8.34 2.30 -13.57
C GLU A 175 -7.18 1.59 -14.28
N LEU A 176 -7.44 0.92 -15.41
CA LEU A 176 -6.44 0.43 -16.35
C LEU A 176 -5.52 1.58 -16.81
N ARG A 177 -6.09 2.63 -17.40
CA ARG A 177 -5.31 3.79 -17.87
C ARG A 177 -4.49 4.45 -16.76
N LYS A 178 -5.13 4.72 -15.62
CA LYS A 178 -4.50 5.35 -14.46
C LYS A 178 -3.31 4.53 -13.97
N SER A 179 -3.50 3.22 -13.84
CA SER A 179 -2.47 2.35 -13.28
C SER A 179 -1.32 2.12 -14.27
N VAL A 180 -1.60 1.98 -15.57
CA VAL A 180 -0.56 1.94 -16.61
C VAL A 180 0.28 3.22 -16.61
N LEU A 181 -0.36 4.39 -16.53
CA LEU A 181 0.34 5.67 -16.48
C LEU A 181 1.13 5.86 -15.17
N ASP A 182 0.62 5.35 -14.04
CA ASP A 182 1.34 5.37 -12.77
C ASP A 182 2.57 4.45 -12.79
N ILE A 183 2.48 3.26 -13.39
CA ILE A 183 3.65 2.39 -13.56
C ILE A 183 4.68 3.06 -14.47
N ALA A 184 4.26 3.58 -15.62
CA ALA A 184 5.14 4.25 -16.55
C ALA A 184 5.82 5.47 -15.90
N ARG A 185 5.07 6.36 -15.24
CA ARG A 185 5.65 7.58 -14.66
C ARG A 185 6.70 7.26 -13.59
N HIS A 186 6.46 6.26 -12.73
CA HIS A 186 7.38 5.94 -11.64
C HIS A 186 8.60 5.17 -12.12
N SER A 187 8.41 4.17 -12.99
CA SER A 187 9.52 3.43 -13.59
C SER A 187 10.42 4.31 -14.45
N LEU A 188 9.85 5.24 -15.24
CA LEU A 188 10.61 6.21 -16.03
C LEU A 188 11.27 7.30 -15.18
N SER A 189 10.86 7.48 -13.93
CA SER A 189 11.48 8.43 -13.00
C SER A 189 12.65 7.82 -12.23
N ALA A 190 12.71 6.49 -12.09
CA ALA A 190 13.81 5.81 -11.42
C ALA A 190 15.23 6.00 -12.00
N PRO A 191 15.44 6.31 -13.30
CA PRO A 191 16.74 6.71 -13.80
C PRO A 191 17.16 8.15 -13.50
N ALA A 192 16.27 9.01 -12.99
CA ALA A 192 16.62 10.39 -12.66
C ALA A 192 17.41 10.40 -11.34
N ARG A 193 18.73 10.65 -11.43
CA ARG A 193 19.56 10.87 -10.24
C ARG A 193 19.00 12.03 -9.43
N PRO A 194 18.99 11.96 -8.08
CA PRO A 194 18.71 13.11 -7.24
C PRO A 194 19.60 14.32 -7.60
N PRO A 195 19.11 15.56 -7.47
CA PRO A 195 17.80 15.93 -6.95
C PRO A 195 16.67 15.60 -7.92
N PHE A 196 15.63 14.94 -7.39
CA PHE A 196 14.48 14.52 -8.15
C PHE A 196 13.78 15.75 -8.74
N GLN A 197 13.83 15.99 -10.05
CA GLN A 197 13.12 17.09 -10.72
C GLN A 197 11.59 16.87 -10.82
N GLY A 198 11.04 16.09 -9.88
CA GLY A 198 9.64 15.72 -9.80
C GLY A 198 9.25 14.55 -10.70
N VAL A 199 8.39 13.67 -10.17
CA VAL A 199 7.66 12.69 -10.99
C VAL A 199 6.71 13.46 -11.91
N LYS A 200 6.82 13.23 -13.21
CA LYS A 200 5.95 13.88 -14.20
C LYS A 200 4.47 13.58 -13.95
N SER A 201 3.61 14.52 -14.32
CA SER A 201 2.15 14.32 -14.31
C SER A 201 1.76 13.16 -15.23
N ARG A 202 0.56 12.60 -15.02
CA ARG A 202 0.03 11.54 -15.90
C ARG A 202 -0.12 12.02 -17.34
N ARG A 203 -0.50 13.30 -17.52
CA ARG A 203 -0.69 13.92 -18.83
C ARG A 203 0.63 14.06 -19.58
N GLU A 204 1.68 14.53 -18.91
CA GLU A 204 3.02 14.60 -19.48
C GLU A 204 3.58 13.22 -19.79
N THR A 205 3.34 12.24 -18.91
CA THR A 205 3.77 10.85 -19.12
C THR A 205 3.09 10.27 -20.35
N GLU A 206 1.77 10.42 -20.48
CA GLU A 206 1.01 9.92 -21.63
C GLU A 206 1.46 10.54 -22.95
N ALA A 207 1.76 11.85 -22.95
CA ALA A 207 2.24 12.55 -24.15
C ALA A 207 3.59 12.00 -24.64
N ARG A 208 4.44 11.54 -23.71
CA ARG A 208 5.80 11.05 -23.99
C ARG A 208 5.91 9.54 -24.14
N LEU A 209 4.87 8.78 -23.80
CA LEU A 209 4.89 7.31 -23.84
C LEU A 209 5.35 6.77 -25.20
N LYS A 210 4.96 7.43 -26.29
CA LYS A 210 5.31 7.03 -27.67
C LYS A 210 6.78 7.23 -28.02
N ASP A 211 7.50 8.05 -27.26
CA ASP A 211 8.88 8.44 -27.55
C ASP A 211 9.91 7.52 -26.88
N PHE A 212 9.48 6.64 -25.98
CA PHE A 212 10.38 5.74 -25.25
C PHE A 212 10.60 4.43 -26.02
N LYS A 213 11.84 4.18 -26.47
CA LYS A 213 12.23 2.99 -27.23
C LYS A 213 12.67 1.79 -26.37
N ASP A 214 13.16 2.04 -25.15
CA ASP A 214 13.76 1.01 -24.28
C ASP A 214 12.81 0.51 -23.17
N PHE A 215 11.58 0.99 -23.19
CA PHE A 215 10.51 0.63 -22.26
C PHE A 215 9.43 -0.11 -23.07
N PRO A 216 8.60 -1.00 -22.49
CA PRO A 216 7.41 -1.56 -23.15
C PRO A 216 6.33 -0.47 -23.38
N ALA A 217 6.75 0.74 -23.77
CA ALA A 217 5.95 1.95 -23.87
C ALA A 217 5.07 1.92 -25.11
N ALA A 218 5.57 1.32 -26.19
CA ALA A 218 4.82 1.13 -27.41
C ALA A 218 3.61 0.21 -27.14
N GLU A 219 3.85 -0.92 -26.47
CA GLU A 219 2.80 -1.88 -26.10
C GLU A 219 1.84 -1.30 -25.07
N LEU A 220 2.34 -0.62 -24.03
CA LEU A 220 1.47 0.07 -23.06
C LEU A 220 0.66 1.20 -23.71
N SER A 221 1.24 1.97 -24.62
CA SER A 221 0.52 3.00 -25.39
C SER A 221 -0.55 2.38 -26.29
N GLU A 222 -0.27 1.25 -26.92
CA GLU A 222 -1.27 0.51 -27.71
C GLU A 222 -2.42 0.03 -26.80
N LEU A 223 -2.11 -0.55 -25.64
CA LEU A 223 -3.09 -0.99 -24.65
C LEU A 223 -3.99 0.16 -24.18
N LEU A 224 -3.42 1.36 -23.95
CA LEU A 224 -4.19 2.56 -23.62
C LEU A 224 -5.14 2.97 -24.76
N GLY A 225 -4.67 2.93 -26.00
CA GLY A 225 -5.48 3.24 -27.18
C GLY A 225 -6.67 2.28 -27.33
N ARG A 226 -6.42 0.97 -27.15
CA ARG A 226 -7.44 -0.08 -27.22
C ARG A 226 -8.42 -0.01 -26.05
N GLY A 227 -7.94 0.26 -24.85
CA GLY A 227 -8.77 0.43 -23.66
C GLY A 227 -9.81 1.53 -23.84
N LYS A 228 -9.43 2.64 -24.50
CA LYS A 228 -10.36 3.73 -24.82
C LYS A 228 -11.51 3.28 -25.74
N ALA A 229 -11.24 2.38 -26.69
CA ALA A 229 -12.24 1.82 -27.60
C ALA A 229 -13.12 0.76 -26.93
N ALA A 230 -12.58 0.00 -25.98
CA ALA A 230 -13.24 -1.12 -25.29
C ALA A 230 -14.21 -0.71 -24.15
N TRP A 231 -14.61 0.56 -24.04
CA TRP A 231 -15.36 1.08 -22.88
C TRP A 231 -16.73 0.42 -22.61
N THR A 232 -17.27 -0.33 -23.57
CA THR A 232 -18.53 -1.09 -23.50
C THR A 232 -18.33 -2.60 -23.56
N ASP A 233 -17.09 -3.09 -23.69
CA ASP A 233 -16.76 -4.51 -23.80
C ASP A 233 -15.95 -4.95 -22.58
N ASP A 234 -16.65 -5.40 -21.54
CA ASP A 234 -16.03 -5.83 -20.28
C ASP A 234 -15.02 -6.98 -20.48
N ARG A 235 -15.21 -7.84 -21.49
CA ARG A 235 -14.29 -8.96 -21.78
C ARG A 235 -12.99 -8.44 -22.37
N GLU A 236 -13.06 -7.52 -23.33
CA GLU A 236 -11.85 -6.91 -23.89
C GLU A 236 -11.12 -6.08 -22.84
N VAL A 237 -11.82 -5.35 -21.97
CA VAL A 237 -11.18 -4.61 -20.86
C VAL A 237 -10.45 -5.54 -19.90
N LYS A 238 -11.04 -6.68 -19.54
CA LYS A 238 -10.38 -7.69 -18.70
C LYS A 238 -9.14 -8.25 -19.38
N ARG A 239 -9.21 -8.58 -20.68
CA ARG A 239 -8.07 -9.08 -21.47
C ARG A 239 -6.94 -8.04 -21.55
N LEU A 240 -7.27 -6.77 -21.77
CA LEU A 240 -6.30 -5.67 -21.76
C LEU A 240 -5.68 -5.46 -20.38
N ALA A 241 -6.45 -5.64 -19.30
CA ALA A 241 -5.92 -5.58 -17.94
C ALA A 241 -4.97 -6.74 -17.63
N GLN A 242 -5.25 -7.95 -18.12
CA GLN A 242 -4.33 -9.09 -18.00
C GLN A 242 -3.01 -8.82 -18.73
N LEU A 243 -3.06 -8.30 -19.96
CA LEU A 243 -1.85 -7.88 -20.69
C LEU A 243 -1.09 -6.77 -19.98
N ALA A 244 -1.78 -5.74 -19.49
CA ALA A 244 -1.15 -4.65 -18.74
C ALA A 244 -0.52 -5.15 -17.42
N CYS A 245 -1.16 -6.09 -16.72
CA CYS A 245 -0.58 -6.75 -15.53
C CYS A 245 0.71 -7.50 -15.88
N ALA A 246 0.72 -8.21 -17.01
CA ALA A 246 1.91 -8.91 -17.46
C ALA A 246 3.07 -7.93 -17.71
N HIS A 247 2.86 -6.88 -18.51
CA HIS A 247 3.87 -5.83 -18.72
C HIS A 247 4.33 -5.17 -17.41
N ALA A 248 3.39 -4.88 -16.50
CA ALA A 248 3.70 -4.30 -15.19
C ALA A 248 4.60 -5.21 -14.34
N THR A 249 4.35 -6.53 -14.36
CA THR A 249 5.18 -7.52 -13.68
C THR A 249 6.60 -7.52 -14.24
N ASN A 250 6.74 -7.46 -15.57
CA ASN A 250 8.03 -7.39 -16.25
C ASN A 250 8.80 -6.13 -15.85
N ILE A 251 8.12 -4.98 -15.80
CA ILE A 251 8.70 -3.70 -15.40
C ILE A 251 9.18 -3.76 -13.94
N LEU A 252 8.34 -4.24 -13.02
CA LEU A 252 8.69 -4.35 -11.60
C LEU A 252 9.94 -5.20 -11.39
N GLU A 253 10.08 -6.31 -12.11
CA GLU A 253 11.24 -7.20 -11.98
C GLU A 253 12.50 -6.63 -12.61
N ARG A 254 12.39 -6.06 -13.81
CA ARG A 254 13.51 -5.37 -14.45
C ARG A 254 14.03 -4.25 -13.55
N ASP A 255 13.12 -3.46 -13.00
CA ASP A 255 13.45 -2.37 -12.08
C ASP A 255 14.05 -2.93 -10.77
N ALA A 256 13.50 -4.03 -10.24
CA ALA A 256 14.06 -4.70 -9.06
C ALA A 256 15.48 -5.23 -9.30
N MET A 257 15.73 -5.89 -10.43
CA MET A 257 17.06 -6.33 -10.86
C MET A 257 18.01 -5.15 -10.98
N ARG A 258 17.55 -4.06 -11.58
CA ARG A 258 18.35 -2.85 -11.75
C ARG A 258 18.69 -2.23 -10.40
N PHE A 259 17.78 -2.13 -9.44
CA PHE A 259 18.04 -1.46 -8.16
C PHE A 259 18.80 -2.35 -7.18
N PHE A 260 18.90 -3.65 -7.41
CA PHE A 260 19.48 -4.59 -6.44
C PHE A 260 20.89 -4.20 -5.99
N HIS A 261 21.72 -3.69 -6.92
CA HIS A 261 23.08 -3.22 -6.61
C HIS A 261 23.11 -2.02 -5.63
N LEU A 262 22.05 -1.19 -5.59
CA LEU A 262 21.94 -0.07 -4.64
C LEU A 262 21.77 -0.53 -3.19
N PHE A 263 21.34 -1.78 -2.99
CA PHE A 263 21.17 -2.39 -1.67
C PHE A 263 22.39 -3.23 -1.26
N GLU A 264 23.41 -3.34 -2.12
CA GLU A 264 24.68 -3.97 -1.78
C GLU A 264 25.35 -3.19 -0.65
N GLY A 265 25.76 -3.88 0.41
CA GLY A 265 26.31 -3.23 1.60
C GLY A 265 25.28 -2.56 2.51
N LEU A 266 24.02 -2.42 2.11
CA LEU A 266 22.89 -1.96 2.94
C LEU A 266 21.98 -3.11 3.41
N THR A 267 22.19 -4.31 2.88
CA THR A 267 21.43 -5.51 3.24
C THR A 267 22.37 -6.66 3.62
N GLY A 268 21.82 -7.67 4.29
CA GLY A 268 22.51 -8.88 4.72
C GLY A 268 21.58 -10.09 4.77
N PRO A 269 22.09 -11.27 5.13
CA PRO A 269 21.25 -12.45 5.30
C PRO A 269 20.25 -12.24 6.45
N SER A 270 18.99 -12.60 6.24
CA SER A 270 17.98 -12.57 7.29
C SER A 270 18.18 -13.71 8.29
N PRO A 271 18.11 -13.46 9.61
CA PRO A 271 18.09 -14.53 10.59
C PRO A 271 16.82 -15.37 10.46
N ALA A 272 16.92 -16.67 10.74
CA ALA A 272 15.76 -17.56 10.82
C ALA A 272 14.90 -17.22 12.04
N THR A 273 13.58 -17.38 11.90
CA THR A 273 12.62 -16.95 12.93
C THR A 273 11.74 -18.08 13.45
N THR A 274 11.24 -17.87 14.68
CA THR A 274 10.41 -18.85 15.40
C THR A 274 9.05 -19.02 14.74
N ARG A 275 8.66 -20.27 14.48
CA ARG A 275 7.41 -20.63 13.80
C ARG A 275 6.25 -20.78 14.79
N PHE A 276 5.06 -20.30 14.40
CA PHE A 276 3.79 -20.76 14.96
C PHE A 276 3.14 -21.67 13.93
N ALA A 277 3.33 -22.98 14.11
CA ALA A 277 2.77 -23.97 13.20
C ALA A 277 1.24 -23.92 13.24
N ALA A 278 0.60 -23.90 12.06
CA ALA A 278 -0.82 -24.11 11.97
C ALA A 278 -1.20 -25.57 12.32
N PRO A 279 -2.48 -25.86 12.57
CA PRO A 279 -2.95 -27.23 12.70
C PRO A 279 -2.63 -28.06 11.43
N PRO A 280 -2.33 -29.38 11.55
CA PRO A 280 -1.91 -30.21 10.40
C PRO A 280 -2.85 -30.18 9.19
N ARG A 281 -4.16 -29.97 9.40
CA ARG A 281 -5.14 -29.84 8.31
C ARG A 281 -4.91 -28.62 7.41
N GLU A 282 -4.39 -27.52 7.97
CA GLU A 282 -4.09 -26.31 7.20
C GLU A 282 -2.82 -26.49 6.38
N ASP A 283 -1.83 -27.24 6.89
CA ASP A 283 -0.63 -27.62 6.14
C ASP A 283 -0.97 -28.62 5.01
N GLU A 284 -1.91 -29.54 5.24
CA GLU A 284 -2.43 -30.43 4.19
C GLU A 284 -3.17 -29.65 3.08
N ALA A 285 -4.03 -28.70 3.47
CA ALA A 285 -4.67 -27.80 2.51
C ALA A 285 -3.65 -26.97 1.72
N ALA A 286 -2.59 -26.50 2.39
CA ALA A 286 -1.48 -25.79 1.76
C ALA A 286 -0.72 -26.69 0.76
N ALA A 287 -0.42 -27.94 1.13
CA ALA A 287 0.24 -28.90 0.26
C ALA A 287 -0.61 -29.21 -1.00
N ASN A 288 -1.91 -29.40 -0.84
CA ASN A 288 -2.85 -29.59 -1.95
C ASN A 288 -2.88 -28.40 -2.91
N MET A 289 -2.83 -27.17 -2.36
CA MET A 289 -2.74 -25.95 -3.17
C MET A 289 -1.42 -25.89 -3.94
N LEU A 290 -0.29 -26.20 -3.32
CA LEU A 290 1.01 -26.26 -4.00
C LEU A 290 0.99 -27.24 -5.19
N VAL A 291 0.42 -28.44 -5.00
CA VAL A 291 0.25 -29.42 -6.09
C VAL A 291 -0.59 -28.84 -7.22
N LEU A 292 -1.68 -28.13 -6.90
CA LEU A 292 -2.52 -27.47 -7.90
C LEU A 292 -1.76 -26.39 -8.67
N PHE A 293 -1.00 -25.52 -7.99
CA PHE A 293 -0.16 -24.50 -8.62
C PHE A 293 0.88 -25.14 -9.55
N LYS A 294 1.63 -26.14 -9.08
CA LYS A 294 2.61 -26.88 -9.91
C LYS A 294 1.94 -27.55 -11.12
N LYS A 295 0.76 -28.14 -10.96
CA LYS A 295 0.00 -28.76 -12.07
C LYS A 295 -0.46 -27.74 -13.10
N ARG A 296 -0.86 -26.53 -12.68
CA ARG A 296 -1.43 -25.51 -13.56
C ARG A 296 -0.38 -24.65 -14.27
N PHE A 297 0.71 -24.35 -13.57
CA PHE A 297 1.74 -23.43 -14.05
C PHE A 297 3.05 -24.15 -14.43
N GLY A 298 3.23 -25.42 -14.04
CA GLY A 298 4.46 -26.16 -14.31
C GLY A 298 5.70 -25.43 -13.80
N ASP A 299 6.72 -25.37 -14.63
CA ASP A 299 7.99 -24.69 -14.35
C ASP A 299 7.87 -23.16 -14.26
N PHE A 300 6.73 -22.60 -14.68
CA PHE A 300 6.48 -21.16 -14.60
C PHE A 300 6.35 -20.69 -13.14
N PHE A 301 5.82 -21.55 -12.27
CA PHE A 301 5.60 -21.23 -10.85
C PHE A 301 6.89 -21.33 -10.03
N ASP A 302 7.21 -20.27 -9.30
CA ASP A 302 8.31 -20.23 -8.33
C ASP A 302 7.79 -20.51 -6.91
N SER A 303 6.94 -19.62 -6.44
CA SER A 303 6.48 -19.57 -5.06
C SER A 303 5.19 -18.76 -4.95
N ALA A 304 4.48 -18.90 -3.84
CA ALA A 304 3.36 -18.01 -3.54
C ALA A 304 3.20 -17.83 -2.03
N VAL A 305 2.57 -16.71 -1.66
CA VAL A 305 2.14 -16.39 -0.31
C VAL A 305 0.66 -16.04 -0.39
N LEU A 306 -0.22 -16.82 0.21
CA LEU A 306 -1.64 -16.49 0.32
C LEU A 306 -1.88 -15.89 1.70
N ASP A 307 -2.42 -14.68 1.75
CA ASP A 307 -2.79 -14.00 2.99
C ASP A 307 -4.28 -13.65 2.92
N ASN A 308 -5.02 -14.06 3.94
CA ASN A 308 -6.47 -13.87 3.98
C ASN A 308 -6.92 -12.52 4.57
N ILE A 309 -5.98 -11.66 5.01
CA ILE A 309 -6.28 -10.31 5.51
C ILE A 309 -5.74 -9.24 4.58
N PHE A 310 -4.46 -9.32 4.18
CA PHE A 310 -3.81 -8.27 3.40
C PHE A 310 -3.84 -8.58 1.91
N SER A 311 -2.93 -9.42 1.43
CA SER A 311 -2.71 -9.62 0.02
C SER A 311 -1.99 -10.93 -0.24
N SER A 312 -2.43 -11.61 -1.29
CA SER A 312 -1.79 -12.82 -1.80
C SER A 312 -0.82 -12.46 -2.92
N VAL A 313 0.34 -13.10 -2.94
CA VAL A 313 1.40 -12.90 -3.92
C VAL A 313 1.68 -14.23 -4.61
N VAL A 314 1.72 -14.22 -5.94
CA VAL A 314 2.18 -15.35 -6.75
C VAL A 314 3.44 -14.92 -7.48
N VAL A 315 4.47 -15.75 -7.41
CA VAL A 315 5.78 -15.49 -7.97
C VAL A 315 6.04 -16.46 -9.10
N PHE A 316 6.44 -15.92 -10.25
CA PHE A 316 6.78 -16.71 -11.42
C PHE A 316 8.29 -16.68 -11.67
N LYS A 317 8.90 -17.84 -11.97
CA LYS A 317 10.36 -18.01 -12.15
C LYS A 317 10.88 -17.23 -13.35
N TYR A 318 10.08 -17.22 -14.40
CA TYR A 318 10.42 -16.63 -15.67
C TYR A 318 9.43 -15.52 -15.97
N ILE A 319 9.98 -14.38 -16.37
CA ILE A 319 9.20 -13.32 -16.96
C ILE A 319 9.38 -13.45 -18.46
N PRO A 320 8.39 -14.00 -19.18
CA PRO A 320 8.57 -14.28 -20.59
C PRO A 320 8.76 -12.99 -21.36
N GLY A 321 9.72 -13.04 -22.30
CA GLY A 321 10.00 -11.96 -23.25
C GLY A 321 8.77 -11.52 -24.06
N ALA A 322 7.71 -12.36 -24.10
CA ALA A 322 6.38 -11.98 -24.58
C ALA A 322 5.37 -11.89 -23.42
N ALA A 323 4.83 -10.70 -23.17
CA ALA A 323 3.80 -10.46 -22.15
C ALA A 323 2.52 -11.29 -22.36
N SER A 324 2.28 -11.81 -23.57
CA SER A 324 1.17 -12.71 -23.90
C SER A 324 1.18 -14.01 -23.10
N ASP A 325 2.36 -14.59 -22.87
CA ASP A 325 2.47 -15.89 -22.18
C ASP A 325 2.18 -15.73 -20.69
N LEU A 326 2.69 -14.64 -20.10
CA LEU A 326 2.37 -14.27 -18.72
C LEU A 326 0.87 -13.95 -18.60
N ALA A 327 0.26 -13.24 -19.56
CA ALA A 327 -1.18 -12.99 -19.56
C ALA A 327 -2.03 -14.29 -19.58
N CYS A 328 -1.56 -15.35 -20.24
CA CYS A 328 -2.20 -16.67 -20.15
C CYS A 328 -2.15 -17.23 -18.72
N GLY A 329 -0.98 -17.16 -18.06
CA GLY A 329 -0.84 -17.50 -16.63
C GLY A 329 -1.79 -16.70 -15.73
N ILE A 330 -1.97 -15.41 -16.01
CA ILE A 330 -2.91 -14.55 -15.28
C ILE A 330 -4.35 -15.02 -15.47
N SER A 331 -4.73 -15.41 -16.69
CA SER A 331 -6.06 -15.98 -16.94
C SER A 331 -6.28 -17.30 -16.19
N ILE A 332 -5.25 -18.14 -16.04
CA ILE A 332 -5.33 -19.36 -15.24
C ILE A 332 -5.52 -19.01 -13.75
N LEU A 333 -4.81 -18.00 -13.23
CA LEU A 333 -4.97 -17.52 -11.85
C LEU A 333 -6.37 -16.96 -11.59
N ASP A 334 -6.91 -16.20 -12.53
CA ASP A 334 -8.27 -15.67 -12.49
C ASP A 334 -9.29 -16.82 -12.37
N CYS A 335 -9.17 -17.84 -13.22
CA CYS A 335 -9.97 -19.05 -13.07
C CYS A 335 -9.75 -19.69 -11.70
N MET A 336 -8.51 -19.90 -11.24
CA MET A 336 -8.26 -20.50 -9.92
C MET A 336 -8.91 -19.72 -8.77
N ALA A 337 -8.84 -18.39 -8.80
CA ALA A 337 -9.46 -17.52 -7.81
C ALA A 337 -10.99 -17.68 -7.79
N GLU A 338 -11.64 -17.97 -8.93
CA GLU A 338 -13.07 -18.29 -9.02
C GLU A 338 -13.47 -19.50 -8.16
N TRP A 339 -12.64 -20.53 -8.11
CA TRP A 339 -12.98 -21.81 -7.47
C TRP A 339 -12.36 -22.01 -6.09
N ASN A 340 -11.42 -21.15 -5.66
CA ASN A 340 -10.63 -21.38 -4.46
C ASN A 340 -10.71 -20.24 -3.43
N SER A 341 -11.28 -20.52 -2.26
CA SER A 341 -11.55 -19.49 -1.24
C SER A 341 -10.29 -18.92 -0.59
N ALA A 342 -9.19 -19.67 -0.60
CA ALA A 342 -7.89 -19.19 -0.13
C ALA A 342 -7.33 -18.04 -1.01
N MET A 343 -7.84 -17.88 -2.23
CA MET A 343 -7.43 -16.84 -3.18
C MET A 343 -8.44 -15.68 -3.26
N HIS A 344 -9.37 -15.56 -2.30
CA HIS A 344 -10.38 -14.48 -2.29
C HIS A 344 -9.82 -13.08 -1.98
N GLY A 345 -8.54 -12.96 -1.63
CA GLY A 345 -7.85 -11.69 -1.45
C GLY A 345 -7.32 -11.09 -2.75
N PRO A 346 -6.76 -9.87 -2.71
CA PRO A 346 -6.00 -9.32 -3.83
C PRO A 346 -4.83 -10.25 -4.17
N VAL A 347 -4.76 -10.75 -5.41
CA VAL A 347 -3.66 -11.59 -5.90
C VAL A 347 -2.77 -10.73 -6.79
N PHE A 348 -1.49 -10.60 -6.46
CA PHE A 348 -0.51 -9.86 -7.26
C PHE A 348 0.60 -10.76 -7.76
N LEU A 349 1.28 -10.31 -8.80
CA LEU A 349 2.20 -11.13 -9.60
C LEU A 349 3.57 -10.48 -9.54
N LEU A 350 4.57 -11.24 -9.15
CA LEU A 350 5.93 -10.73 -9.02
C LEU A 350 6.93 -11.69 -9.68
N GLY A 351 8.07 -11.15 -10.08
CA GLY A 351 9.26 -11.96 -10.31
C GLY A 351 10.06 -12.17 -9.02
N PRO A 352 11.10 -13.01 -9.05
CA PRO A 352 11.87 -13.36 -7.86
C PRO A 352 12.61 -12.17 -7.22
N ARG A 353 13.14 -11.22 -7.99
CA ARG A 353 13.81 -10.03 -7.44
C ARG A 353 12.83 -9.02 -6.86
N SER A 354 11.68 -8.86 -7.52
CA SER A 354 10.56 -8.06 -7.00
C SER A 354 10.09 -8.61 -5.66
N ARG A 355 10.00 -9.94 -5.53
CA ARG A 355 9.71 -10.64 -4.27
C ARG A 355 10.76 -10.31 -3.19
N GLN A 356 12.04 -10.28 -3.54
CA GLN A 356 13.12 -9.92 -2.60
C GLN A 356 13.01 -8.46 -2.11
N LEU A 357 12.79 -7.50 -3.02
CA LEU A 357 12.59 -6.09 -2.63
C LEU A 357 11.33 -5.89 -1.79
N MET A 358 10.26 -6.63 -2.07
CA MET A 358 9.04 -6.63 -1.26
C MET A 358 9.32 -6.96 0.21
N GLY A 359 10.34 -7.80 0.49
CA GLY A 359 10.76 -8.14 1.85
C GLY A 359 11.25 -6.96 2.69
N LEU A 360 11.88 -5.95 2.08
CA LEU A 360 12.30 -4.73 2.78
C LEU A 360 11.10 -3.93 3.31
N GLY A 361 9.97 -4.05 2.62
CA GLY A 361 8.74 -3.35 2.93
C GLY A 361 8.02 -3.77 4.21
N ALA A 362 8.45 -4.86 4.85
CA ALA A 362 7.94 -5.22 6.18
C ALA A 362 8.13 -4.08 7.19
N PHE A 363 9.13 -3.22 6.96
CA PHE A 363 9.53 -2.10 7.82
C PHE A 363 9.06 -0.71 7.33
N GLU A 364 8.59 -0.55 6.10
CA GLU A 364 8.42 0.74 5.37
C GLU A 364 6.97 1.30 5.40
N ASP A 365 6.16 0.92 6.39
CA ASP A 365 4.72 1.22 6.47
C ASP A 365 3.78 0.61 5.41
N ASP A 366 4.24 0.20 4.23
CA ASP A 366 3.34 -0.31 3.17
C ASP A 366 2.56 -1.60 3.54
N PRO A 367 1.22 -1.55 3.66
CA PRO A 367 0.41 -2.71 3.95
C PRO A 367 0.50 -3.86 2.96
N LEU A 368 0.78 -3.56 1.68
CA LEU A 368 0.96 -4.58 0.66
C LEU A 368 2.19 -5.44 0.95
N LYS A 369 3.23 -4.84 1.54
CA LYS A 369 4.51 -5.50 1.81
C LYS A 369 4.57 -6.18 3.18
N MET A 370 3.63 -5.89 4.07
CA MET A 370 3.43 -6.60 5.35
C MET A 370 3.03 -8.08 5.20
N GLY A 371 2.65 -8.49 3.99
CA GLY A 371 2.34 -9.87 3.62
C GLY A 371 3.52 -10.84 3.71
N PHE A 372 4.75 -10.35 3.90
CA PHE A 372 5.93 -11.21 3.93
C PHE A 372 6.28 -11.71 5.34
N PRO A 373 6.39 -13.02 5.57
CA PRO A 373 6.79 -13.58 6.86
C PRO A 373 8.27 -13.29 7.17
N GLU A 374 8.66 -13.43 8.43
CA GLU A 374 10.06 -13.52 8.80
C GLU A 374 10.69 -14.79 8.17
N ALA A 375 11.99 -14.81 7.86
CA ALA A 375 12.65 -15.86 7.06
C ALA A 375 12.33 -17.30 7.53
N LEU A 376 11.68 -18.10 6.66
CA LEU A 376 11.50 -19.52 6.87
C LEU A 376 12.46 -20.29 5.97
N GLU A 377 13.26 -21.18 6.53
CA GLU A 377 13.93 -22.20 5.71
C GLU A 377 12.87 -23.18 5.17
N LEU A 378 12.40 -22.94 3.95
CA LEU A 378 11.52 -23.84 3.19
C LEU A 378 12.28 -24.41 2.00
N ASN A 379 12.14 -25.71 1.76
CA ASN A 379 12.59 -26.32 0.52
C ASN A 379 11.54 -26.15 -0.59
N ALA A 380 11.91 -26.42 -1.85
CA ALA A 380 11.04 -26.28 -3.03
C ALA A 380 9.73 -27.08 -3.00
N GLU A 381 9.62 -28.03 -2.08
CA GLU A 381 8.50 -28.95 -1.94
C GLU A 381 7.67 -28.68 -0.68
N SER A 382 8.08 -27.71 0.13
CA SER A 382 7.38 -27.34 1.36
C SER A 382 6.20 -26.43 1.07
N ALA A 383 5.10 -26.71 1.77
CA ALA A 383 4.01 -25.79 1.99
C ALA A 383 3.84 -25.64 3.50
N VAL A 384 3.75 -24.41 3.98
CA VAL A 384 3.56 -24.13 5.41
C VAL A 384 2.45 -23.11 5.57
N CYS A 385 1.50 -23.39 6.45
CA CYS A 385 0.56 -22.41 6.93
C CYS A 385 1.05 -21.84 8.26
N LEU A 386 1.12 -20.51 8.33
CA LEU A 386 1.39 -19.75 9.54
C LEU A 386 0.13 -19.04 10.00
N GLN A 387 -0.05 -18.96 11.31
CA GLN A 387 -1.08 -18.14 11.94
C GLN A 387 -0.46 -16.94 12.64
N SER A 388 -1.19 -15.82 12.69
CA SER A 388 -0.77 -14.67 13.51
C SER A 388 -0.87 -14.94 15.01
N GLY A 389 -1.53 -16.02 15.42
CA GLY A 389 -1.55 -16.51 16.79
C GLY A 389 -2.32 -17.81 16.98
N ALA A 390 -2.24 -18.36 18.20
CA ALA A 390 -2.81 -19.67 18.55
C ALA A 390 -4.31 -19.66 18.88
N ARG A 391 -4.93 -18.48 19.02
CA ARG A 391 -6.33 -18.32 19.43
C ARG A 391 -7.02 -17.20 18.67
N GLU A 392 -8.35 -17.26 18.59
CA GLU A 392 -9.16 -16.23 17.95
C GLU A 392 -8.99 -14.87 18.67
N PRO A 393 -8.95 -13.74 17.93
CA PRO A 393 -9.02 -13.61 16.48
C PRO A 393 -7.73 -13.87 15.71
N PHE A 394 -6.59 -14.00 16.41
CA PHE A 394 -5.29 -14.09 15.76
C PHE A 394 -5.14 -15.37 14.91
N SER A 395 -5.80 -16.46 15.30
CA SER A 395 -5.85 -17.72 14.54
C SER A 395 -6.64 -17.60 13.22
N ALA A 396 -7.55 -16.63 13.10
CA ALA A 396 -8.30 -16.40 11.87
C ALA A 396 -7.43 -15.79 10.78
N HIS A 397 -6.39 -15.02 11.14
CA HIS A 397 -5.38 -14.53 10.19
C HIS A 397 -4.42 -15.66 9.83
N ARG A 398 -4.54 -16.15 8.60
CA ARG A 398 -3.76 -17.26 8.05
C ARG A 398 -2.91 -16.78 6.89
N ARG A 399 -1.66 -17.23 6.88
CA ARG A 399 -0.72 -17.02 5.79
C ARG A 399 -0.18 -18.36 5.33
N THR A 400 -0.48 -18.72 4.09
CA THR A 400 -0.01 -19.96 3.48
C THR A 400 1.13 -19.66 2.53
N ILE A 401 2.25 -20.35 2.68
CA ILE A 401 3.48 -20.09 1.94
C ILE A 401 3.85 -21.36 1.18
N PHE A 402 4.26 -21.22 -0.07
CA PHE A 402 4.68 -22.34 -0.90
C PHE A 402 6.00 -22.06 -1.64
N GLY A 403 6.78 -23.12 -1.85
CA GLY A 403 7.87 -23.16 -2.83
C GLY A 403 9.26 -22.77 -2.31
N ALA A 404 10.25 -22.79 -3.22
CA ALA A 404 11.69 -22.74 -2.93
C ALA A 404 12.23 -21.35 -2.56
N GLY A 405 11.45 -20.30 -2.86
CA GLY A 405 11.90 -18.90 -2.88
C GLY A 405 12.00 -18.21 -1.51
N GLU A 406 12.19 -18.94 -0.41
CA GLU A 406 12.40 -18.34 0.92
C GLU A 406 13.90 -18.25 1.31
N SER A 407 14.80 -18.91 0.60
CA SER A 407 16.22 -19.04 0.99
C SER A 407 17.09 -17.78 0.81
N ALA A 408 16.56 -16.70 0.24
CA ALA A 408 17.33 -15.47 -0.02
C ALA A 408 16.56 -14.20 0.39
N ARG A 409 16.14 -14.11 1.68
CA ARG A 409 15.62 -12.86 2.24
C ARG A 409 16.76 -11.91 2.60
N LEU A 410 16.62 -10.67 2.15
CA LEU A 410 17.45 -9.55 2.56
C LEU A 410 16.94 -9.00 3.90
N ALA A 411 17.79 -8.97 4.91
CA ALA A 411 17.58 -8.14 6.09
C ALA A 411 18.25 -6.78 5.86
N PRO A 412 17.55 -5.66 6.08
CA PRO A 412 18.19 -4.35 6.05
C PRO A 412 19.23 -4.25 7.18
N ARG A 413 20.39 -3.68 6.87
CA ARG A 413 21.40 -3.29 7.86
C ARG A 413 20.94 -2.07 8.66
N PRO A 414 21.57 -1.73 9.79
CA PRO A 414 21.07 -0.69 10.70
C PRO A 414 20.73 0.64 10.03
N GLU A 415 21.55 1.12 9.11
CA GLU A 415 21.33 2.40 8.39
C GLU A 415 20.06 2.38 7.53
N LEU A 416 19.88 1.33 6.72
CA LEU A 416 18.68 1.16 5.90
C LEU A 416 17.46 0.90 6.78
N LEU A 417 17.60 0.09 7.82
CA LEU A 417 16.53 -0.25 8.76
C LEU A 417 15.99 1.01 9.47
N GLU A 418 16.88 1.86 9.97
CA GLU A 418 16.53 3.15 10.57
C GLU A 418 15.73 4.02 9.60
N ALA A 419 16.20 4.12 8.36
CA ALA A 419 15.54 4.96 7.39
C ALA A 419 14.16 4.41 6.96
N LEU A 420 14.01 3.09 6.83
CA LEU A 420 12.72 2.44 6.59
C LEU A 420 11.74 2.68 7.75
N TYR A 421 12.20 2.60 9.00
CA TYR A 421 11.36 2.88 10.17
C TYR A 421 10.98 4.36 10.29
N ARG A 422 11.86 5.28 9.93
CA ARG A 422 11.54 6.72 9.92
C ARG A 422 10.57 7.08 8.82
N GLU A 423 10.75 6.52 7.63
CA GLU A 423 9.77 6.62 6.55
C GLU A 423 8.42 6.06 7.02
N SER A 424 8.46 4.90 7.68
CA SER A 424 7.26 4.27 8.20
C SER A 424 6.56 5.11 9.26
N LEU A 425 7.32 5.74 10.14
CA LEU A 425 6.80 6.65 11.15
C LEU A 425 6.12 7.85 10.49
N GLY A 426 6.77 8.50 9.51
CA GLY A 426 6.22 9.64 8.80
C GLY A 426 4.90 9.30 8.09
N HIS A 427 4.82 8.14 7.43
CA HIS A 427 3.60 7.68 6.78
C HIS A 427 2.48 7.33 7.78
N PHE A 428 2.83 6.62 8.85
CA PHE A 428 1.85 6.18 9.83
C PHE A 428 1.25 7.39 10.56
N LEU A 429 2.07 8.32 11.04
CA LEU A 429 1.63 9.55 11.69
C LEU A 429 0.73 10.39 10.78
N ARG A 430 1.01 10.40 9.48
CA ARG A 430 0.20 11.09 8.49
C ARG A 430 -1.18 10.47 8.27
N THR A 431 -1.34 9.17 8.49
CA THR A 431 -2.52 8.44 8.01
C THR A 431 -3.36 7.78 9.09
N TRP A 432 -2.80 7.49 10.28
CA TRP A 432 -3.47 6.67 11.30
C TRP A 432 -4.83 7.19 11.74
N ARG A 433 -5.02 8.51 11.81
CA ARG A 433 -6.28 9.17 12.15
C ARG A 433 -7.40 8.91 11.12
N GLY A 434 -7.04 8.70 9.85
CA GLY A 434 -7.97 8.34 8.77
C GLY A 434 -8.26 6.84 8.67
N LEU A 435 -7.45 5.99 9.32
CA LEU A 435 -7.53 4.52 9.28
C LEU A 435 -8.45 3.93 10.36
N LEU A 436 -9.15 4.79 11.10
CA LEU A 436 -10.05 4.43 12.19
C LEU A 436 -11.47 3.91 11.81
N PRO A 437 -12.01 4.03 10.58
CA PRO A 437 -13.34 3.49 10.29
C PRO A 437 -13.36 1.95 10.27
N ALA A 438 -14.49 1.37 10.70
CA ALA A 438 -14.67 -0.08 10.77
C ALA A 438 -14.57 -0.76 9.39
N GLY A 439 -13.69 -1.76 9.28
CA GLY A 439 -13.48 -2.57 8.08
C GLY A 439 -12.33 -3.56 8.28
N ALA A 440 -12.33 -4.67 7.54
CA ALA A 440 -11.33 -5.74 7.66
C ALA A 440 -9.92 -5.22 7.32
N GLY A 441 -9.06 -5.09 8.34
CA GLY A 441 -7.62 -4.81 8.20
C GLY A 441 -7.12 -3.47 8.76
N GLY A 442 -7.93 -2.40 8.74
CA GLY A 442 -7.50 -1.05 9.19
C GLY A 442 -7.08 -0.99 10.67
N PRO A 443 -7.91 -1.48 11.61
CA PRO A 443 -7.56 -1.61 13.03
C PRO A 443 -6.32 -2.45 13.30
N VAL A 444 -6.23 -3.61 12.64
CA VAL A 444 -5.11 -4.56 12.74
C VAL A 444 -3.81 -3.87 12.33
N TYR A 445 -3.86 -3.17 11.20
CA TYR A 445 -2.75 -2.40 10.69
C TYR A 445 -2.36 -1.26 11.63
N ALA A 446 -3.31 -0.44 12.07
CA ALA A 446 -3.02 0.72 12.92
C ALA A 446 -2.37 0.32 14.25
N VAL A 447 -2.90 -0.70 14.93
CA VAL A 447 -2.34 -1.19 16.20
C VAL A 447 -0.98 -1.83 15.98
N SER A 448 -0.84 -2.73 14.99
CA SER A 448 0.43 -3.41 14.72
C SER A 448 1.55 -2.44 14.34
N ARG A 449 1.25 -1.41 13.52
CA ARG A 449 2.20 -0.35 13.18
C ARG A 449 2.59 0.48 14.40
N ALA A 450 1.63 1.00 15.16
CA ALA A 450 1.92 1.79 16.36
C ALA A 450 2.84 1.03 17.33
N VAL A 451 2.54 -0.26 17.56
CA VAL A 451 3.34 -1.12 18.44
C VAL A 451 4.75 -1.38 17.90
N SER A 452 4.87 -1.71 16.61
CA SER A 452 6.17 -1.97 15.98
C SER A 452 7.07 -0.73 15.99
N LEU A 453 6.53 0.44 15.66
CA LEU A 453 7.24 1.71 15.70
C LEU A 453 7.69 2.06 17.12
N TRP A 454 6.83 1.84 18.12
CA TRP A 454 7.19 2.05 19.52
C TRP A 454 8.31 1.12 19.98
N LEU A 455 8.23 -0.18 19.67
CA LEU A 455 9.29 -1.14 20.01
C LEU A 455 10.63 -0.71 19.40
N TYR A 456 10.63 -0.21 18.18
CA TYR A 456 11.83 0.26 17.54
C TYR A 456 12.38 1.54 18.19
N PHE A 457 11.62 2.64 18.17
CA PHE A 457 12.13 3.94 18.61
C PHE A 457 12.29 4.06 20.13
N VAL A 458 11.44 3.40 20.92
CA VAL A 458 11.46 3.52 22.39
C VAL A 458 12.30 2.43 23.05
N LYS A 459 12.39 1.24 22.43
CA LYS A 459 13.10 0.07 23.03
C LYS A 459 14.30 -0.41 22.23
N GLY A 460 14.54 0.10 21.02
CA GLY A 460 15.61 -0.38 20.15
C GLY A 460 15.37 -1.80 19.61
N ILE A 461 14.12 -2.27 19.65
CA ILE A 461 13.76 -3.64 19.25
C ILE A 461 13.11 -3.59 17.87
N ALA A 462 13.88 -3.95 16.85
CA ALA A 462 13.36 -4.11 15.49
C ALA A 462 12.45 -5.33 15.40
N ARG A 463 11.19 -5.09 15.05
CA ARG A 463 10.17 -6.12 14.81
C ARG A 463 9.29 -5.75 13.63
N PRO A 464 9.09 -6.64 12.65
CA PRO A 464 8.05 -6.44 11.66
C PRO A 464 6.68 -6.41 12.34
N CYS A 465 5.69 -5.84 11.66
CA CYS A 465 4.35 -5.70 12.22
C CYS A 465 3.57 -7.02 12.28
N PHE A 466 4.14 -8.08 11.71
CA PHE A 466 3.57 -9.42 11.67
C PHE A 466 4.65 -10.47 11.89
N PRO A 467 4.31 -11.63 12.51
CA PRO A 467 2.99 -12.01 13.05
C PRO A 467 2.56 -11.19 14.29
N LEU A 468 1.24 -11.00 14.46
CA LEU A 468 0.71 -10.03 15.44
C LEU A 468 0.83 -10.49 16.89
N GLN A 469 0.55 -11.76 17.23
CA GLN A 469 0.63 -12.22 18.63
C GLN A 469 2.05 -12.08 19.21
N PRO A 470 3.14 -12.45 18.50
CA PRO A 470 4.51 -12.22 18.99
C PRO A 470 4.86 -10.75 19.19
N LEU A 471 4.40 -9.90 18.28
CA LEU A 471 4.59 -8.45 18.37
C LEU A 471 3.93 -7.91 19.65
N ILE A 472 2.64 -8.23 19.87
CA ILE A 472 1.88 -7.77 21.05
C ILE A 472 2.47 -8.35 22.34
N LYS A 473 2.91 -9.62 22.35
CA LYS A 473 3.55 -10.23 23.51
C LYS A 473 4.85 -9.51 23.88
N THR A 474 5.66 -9.18 22.88
CA THR A 474 6.90 -8.41 23.07
C THR A 474 6.57 -7.04 23.65
N PHE A 475 5.63 -6.32 23.04
CA PHE A 475 5.18 -5.01 23.53
C PHE A 475 4.71 -5.02 24.98
N LYS A 476 3.84 -5.96 25.36
CA LYS A 476 3.34 -6.09 26.73
C LYS A 476 4.46 -6.32 27.74
N ARG A 477 5.40 -7.22 27.41
CA ARG A 477 6.58 -7.49 28.23
C ARG A 477 7.41 -6.22 28.43
N GLU A 478 7.71 -5.49 27.37
CA GLU A 478 8.52 -4.26 27.43
C GLU A 478 7.80 -3.07 28.11
N ARG A 479 6.46 -3.12 28.17
CA ARG A 479 5.61 -2.18 28.92
C ARG A 479 5.44 -2.56 30.40
N GLY A 480 5.93 -3.73 30.84
CA GLY A 480 5.66 -4.23 32.19
C GLY A 480 4.18 -4.56 32.43
N GLN A 481 3.40 -4.77 31.37
CA GLN A 481 2.01 -5.18 31.47
C GLN A 481 1.96 -6.69 31.69
N ALA A 482 1.21 -7.13 32.71
CA ALA A 482 0.89 -8.55 32.86
C ALA A 482 0.24 -9.07 31.57
N ASP A 483 0.31 -10.39 31.35
CA ASP A 483 -0.34 -11.07 30.24
C ASP A 483 -1.88 -11.10 30.46
N ALA A 484 -2.47 -9.94 30.73
CA ALA A 484 -3.90 -9.75 30.80
C ALA A 484 -4.44 -9.98 29.39
N HIS A 485 -5.16 -11.08 29.24
CA HIS A 485 -5.91 -11.42 28.04
C HIS A 485 -6.84 -10.24 27.64
N GLY A 486 -7.04 -10.02 26.34
CA GLY A 486 -8.11 -9.14 25.83
C GLY A 486 -7.74 -7.75 25.29
N LEU A 487 -6.55 -7.20 25.57
CA LEU A 487 -6.09 -5.96 24.91
C LEU A 487 -5.88 -6.23 23.40
N PHE A 488 -6.57 -5.47 22.56
CA PHE A 488 -6.66 -5.54 21.10
C PHE A 488 -7.46 -6.70 20.50
N GLU A 489 -7.66 -7.83 21.17
CA GLU A 489 -8.44 -8.96 20.62
C GLU A 489 -9.86 -8.55 20.22
N THR A 490 -10.53 -7.78 21.08
CA THR A 490 -11.86 -7.21 20.76
C THR A 490 -11.78 -6.22 19.60
N SER A 491 -10.76 -5.37 19.57
CA SER A 491 -10.55 -4.34 18.54
C SER A 491 -10.24 -4.93 17.16
N LEU A 492 -9.55 -6.07 17.14
CA LEU A 492 -9.23 -6.82 15.92
C LEU A 492 -10.47 -7.52 15.34
N LEU A 493 -11.44 -7.89 16.19
CA LEU A 493 -12.72 -8.49 15.78
C LEU A 493 -13.79 -7.47 15.42
N LYS A 494 -13.96 -6.44 16.24
CA LYS A 494 -15.10 -5.52 16.20
C LYS A 494 -14.76 -4.16 15.60
N GLY A 495 -13.51 -3.98 15.17
CA GLY A 495 -12.96 -2.69 14.80
C GLY A 495 -12.49 -1.89 16.01
N LEU A 496 -11.77 -0.78 15.76
CA LEU A 496 -11.23 0.05 16.84
C LEU A 496 -12.35 0.59 17.73
N GLN A 497 -12.20 0.35 19.03
CA GLN A 497 -12.99 0.91 20.11
C GLN A 497 -12.50 2.32 20.45
N PRO A 498 -13.32 3.16 21.11
CA PRO A 498 -12.89 4.49 21.55
C PRO A 498 -11.54 4.52 22.28
N GLY A 499 -11.29 3.55 23.18
CA GLY A 499 -10.03 3.44 23.91
C GLY A 499 -8.81 3.09 23.05
N ASP A 500 -8.99 2.57 21.83
CA ASP A 500 -7.86 2.30 20.94
C ASP A 500 -7.29 3.58 20.34
N ALA A 501 -8.13 4.60 20.08
CA ALA A 501 -7.65 5.88 19.58
C ALA A 501 -6.77 6.59 20.62
N GLU A 502 -7.17 6.55 21.89
CA GLU A 502 -6.39 7.06 23.02
C GLU A 502 -5.06 6.31 23.16
N PHE A 503 -5.11 4.97 23.10
CA PHE A 503 -3.92 4.12 23.16
C PHE A 503 -2.94 4.42 22.01
N ILE A 504 -3.41 4.44 20.76
CA ILE A 504 -2.58 4.74 19.59
C ILE A 504 -1.99 6.15 19.72
N SER A 505 -2.78 7.13 20.15
CA SER A 505 -2.31 8.50 20.36
C SER A 505 -1.22 8.57 21.44
N ALA A 506 -1.39 7.85 22.56
CA ALA A 506 -0.41 7.81 23.65
C ALA A 506 0.90 7.16 23.19
N ILE A 507 0.83 6.05 22.45
CA ILE A 507 2.01 5.38 21.89
C ILE A 507 2.71 6.27 20.86
N ASN A 508 1.97 6.94 19.99
CA ASN A 508 2.54 7.82 18.99
C ASN A 508 3.25 9.01 19.64
N ALA A 509 2.70 9.57 20.71
CA ALA A 509 3.36 10.63 21.48
C ALA A 509 4.69 10.16 22.10
N GLU A 510 4.75 8.95 22.66
CA GLU A 510 6.00 8.36 23.16
C GLU A 510 7.02 8.13 22.04
N THR A 511 6.56 7.54 20.93
CA THR A 511 7.39 7.23 19.75
C THR A 511 7.97 8.51 19.15
N LEU A 512 7.16 9.56 18.99
CA LEU A 512 7.56 10.88 18.50
C LEU A 512 8.64 11.53 19.37
N ARG A 513 8.51 11.44 20.70
CA ARG A 513 9.52 11.96 21.63
C ARG A 513 10.85 11.22 21.47
N ALA A 514 10.83 9.90 21.38
CA ALA A 514 12.04 9.10 21.21
C ALA A 514 12.70 9.33 19.84
N ALA A 515 11.92 9.38 18.76
CA ALA A 515 12.42 9.59 17.40
C ALA A 515 13.08 10.96 17.20
N ALA A 516 12.58 12.00 17.89
CA ALA A 516 13.15 13.35 17.84
C ALA A 516 14.48 13.45 18.60
N ALA A 517 14.63 12.73 19.72
CA ALA A 517 15.89 12.69 20.46
C ALA A 517 17.05 12.12 19.62
N GLY A 518 16.77 11.13 18.76
CA GLY A 518 17.76 10.57 17.83
C GLY A 518 17.96 11.36 16.53
N ALA A 519 17.01 12.23 16.14
CA ALA A 519 17.10 12.99 14.89
C ALA A 519 18.10 14.16 14.95
N ALA A 520 18.28 14.76 16.13
CA ALA A 520 19.25 15.85 16.34
C ALA A 520 20.70 15.44 16.09
N GLU A 521 21.03 14.14 16.17
CA GLU A 521 22.36 13.60 15.87
C GLU A 521 22.57 13.28 14.37
N GLN A 522 21.51 13.12 13.58
CA GLN A 522 21.59 12.58 12.21
C GLN A 522 21.23 13.57 11.09
N ALA A 523 20.72 14.76 11.43
CA ALA A 523 20.38 15.81 10.45
C ALA A 523 21.57 16.30 9.59
N PHE A 524 22.81 15.90 9.93
CA PHE A 524 24.03 16.25 9.20
C PHE A 524 24.47 15.22 8.13
N LEU A 525 23.72 14.12 7.94
CA LEU A 525 24.13 13.01 7.05
C LEU A 525 23.22 12.80 5.82
N TYR A 526 22.23 13.68 5.60
CA TYR A 526 21.24 13.57 4.52
C TYR A 526 21.26 14.74 3.56
#